data_AF-A0A518RH24-F1
#
_entry.id   AF-A0A518RH24-F1
#
_cell.length_a   1.000
_cell.length_b   1.000
_cell.length_c   1.000
_cell.angle_alpha   90.00
_cell.angle_beta   90.00
_cell.angle_gamma   90.00
#
_symmetry.space_group_name_H-M   'P 1'
#
loop_
_entity.id
_entity.type
_entity.pdbx_description
1 polymer ?
#
loop_
_entity_poly.entity_id
_entity_poly.type
_entity_poly.pdbx_seq_one_letter_code
_entity_poly.pdbx_strand_id
1 'polypeptide(L)'
;MPDQTLALAPTGRFSFEPQDRKAMAALGGVLGTSVSLIIVGAAIYQARNLDLAKIVGMMPASPTFWGLFAITYLAGPAGDWFIFRRLWGVGANAFGALVRKFIYNELLLSYLGEVYFYGWARRNLKFETTPFGAVKDVAVLSAVAGNVASLLFLAAAFPFVRLLPLHDHAAAIGWSLAVVIGTSLAVMLLRRSLFSLDRKELRMVFSVHLLRTLATTLFSAALWHLVLPDVELGWWLILAAMRLLIFRLPFVPNKELLFAGIAVLALGGDVEISGLMALMAGLSLASHVLAGAGFALADLLSRGRRNDAAAL
;
A
#
# COMPACT_ATOMS: atom_id res chain seq x y z
N MET A 1 -17.85 48.88 -41.14
CA MET A 1 -17.20 47.84 -40.33
C MET A 1 -17.83 47.85 -38.95
N PRO A 2 -18.72 46.88 -38.63
CA PRO A 2 -19.35 46.76 -37.32
C PRO A 2 -18.57 45.80 -36.40
N ASP A 3 -19.05 45.69 -35.15
CA ASP A 3 -18.63 44.80 -34.06
C ASP A 3 -17.47 45.26 -33.16
N GLN A 4 -17.76 46.33 -32.41
CA GLN A 4 -17.39 46.36 -30.99
C GLN A 4 -18.33 45.41 -30.24
N THR A 5 -17.83 44.23 -29.91
CA THR A 5 -18.52 43.27 -29.05
C THR A 5 -18.83 43.90 -27.70
N LEU A 6 -20.12 44.07 -27.43
CA LEU A 6 -20.73 44.39 -26.14
C LEU A 6 -20.20 43.45 -25.06
N ALA A 7 -19.22 43.90 -24.28
CA ALA A 7 -18.90 43.29 -23.01
C ALA A 7 -20.02 43.66 -22.02
N LEU A 8 -21.03 42.80 -21.91
CA LEU A 8 -22.03 42.89 -20.85
C LEU A 8 -21.32 42.78 -19.50
N ALA A 9 -21.31 43.87 -18.73
CA ALA A 9 -20.87 43.83 -17.34
C ALA A 9 -21.71 42.81 -16.56
N PRO A 10 -21.12 41.95 -15.72
CA PRO A 10 -21.88 40.93 -14.99
C PRO A 10 -22.84 41.61 -14.02
N THR A 11 -24.12 41.71 -14.42
CA THR A 11 -25.22 42.18 -13.58
C THR A 11 -25.65 41.04 -12.66
N GLY A 12 -24.88 40.83 -11.60
CA GLY A 12 -25.22 39.87 -10.56
C GLY A 12 -24.14 39.82 -9.50
N ARG A 13 -24.49 40.14 -8.25
CA ARG A 13 -23.70 39.68 -7.10
C ARG A 13 -23.93 38.18 -6.97
N PHE A 14 -23.10 37.39 -7.66
CA PHE A 14 -23.04 35.96 -7.40
C PHE A 14 -22.38 35.75 -6.04
N SER A 15 -23.18 35.60 -5.00
CA SER A 15 -22.69 35.07 -3.72
C SER A 15 -22.58 33.56 -3.85
N PHE A 16 -21.35 33.05 -4.00
CA PHE A 16 -21.08 31.62 -3.87
C PHE A 16 -21.25 31.24 -2.39
N GLU A 17 -22.45 30.82 -2.03
CA GLU A 17 -22.69 30.24 -0.72
C GLU A 17 -22.19 28.77 -0.74
N PRO A 18 -21.33 28.34 0.21
CA PRO A 18 -20.84 26.97 0.21
C PRO A 18 -21.98 26.01 0.58
N GLN A 19 -22.59 25.38 -0.42
CA GLN A 19 -23.79 24.56 -0.25
C GLN A 19 -23.54 23.20 0.45
N ASP A 20 -22.28 22.81 0.70
CA ASP A 20 -21.93 21.40 0.95
C ASP A 20 -21.28 21.05 2.31
N ARG A 21 -21.35 21.91 3.34
CA ARG A 21 -20.70 21.56 4.63
C ARG A 21 -21.43 20.50 5.46
N LYS A 22 -22.76 20.39 5.36
CA LYS A 22 -23.56 19.50 6.24
C LYS A 22 -23.71 18.07 5.70
N ALA A 23 -24.01 17.90 4.40
CA ALA A 23 -24.19 16.57 3.79
C ALA A 23 -22.88 15.76 3.75
N MET A 24 -21.75 16.40 3.49
CA MET A 24 -20.44 15.74 3.46
C MET A 24 -19.94 15.26 4.83
N ALA A 25 -20.39 15.88 5.93
CA ALA A 25 -20.01 15.46 7.28
C ALA A 25 -20.69 14.14 7.68
N ALA A 26 -21.98 13.99 7.37
CA ALA A 26 -22.73 12.75 7.58
C ALA A 26 -22.20 11.62 6.66
N LEU A 27 -21.95 11.91 5.38
CA LEU A 27 -21.35 10.96 4.45
C LEU A 27 -19.96 10.50 4.92
N GLY A 28 -19.13 11.42 5.42
CA GLY A 28 -17.79 11.11 5.89
C GLY A 28 -17.75 10.18 7.10
N GLY A 29 -18.77 10.26 7.97
CA GLY A 29 -18.93 9.37 9.11
C GLY A 29 -19.41 7.97 8.72
N VAL A 30 -20.42 7.89 7.85
CA VAL A 30 -20.94 6.63 7.31
C VAL A 30 -19.87 5.92 6.49
N LEU A 31 -19.16 6.62 5.60
CA LEU A 31 -18.07 6.06 4.81
C LEU A 31 -16.95 5.47 5.68
N GLY A 32 -16.55 6.12 6.78
CA GLY A 32 -15.52 5.58 7.67
C GLY A 32 -15.93 4.27 8.34
N THR A 33 -17.18 4.18 8.78
CA THR A 33 -17.75 2.96 9.41
C THR A 33 -17.93 1.86 8.38
N SER A 34 -18.51 2.16 7.21
CA SER A 34 -18.68 1.21 6.11
C SER A 34 -17.35 0.63 5.64
N VAL A 35 -16.31 1.45 5.50
CA VAL A 35 -14.99 0.98 5.08
C VAL A 35 -14.35 0.08 6.13
N SER A 36 -14.51 0.41 7.43
CA SER A 36 -14.03 -0.46 8.51
C SER A 36 -14.74 -1.82 8.51
N LEU A 37 -16.05 -1.85 8.27
CA LEU A 37 -16.82 -3.09 8.14
C LEU A 37 -16.40 -3.91 6.90
N ILE A 38 -16.12 -3.25 5.78
CA ILE A 38 -15.61 -3.91 4.57
C ILE A 38 -14.24 -4.55 4.84
N ILE A 39 -13.34 -3.86 5.56
CA ILE A 39 -12.04 -4.42 5.97
C ILE A 39 -12.23 -5.68 6.82
N VAL A 40 -13.08 -5.60 7.84
CA VAL A 40 -13.35 -6.75 8.73
C VAL A 40 -13.97 -7.91 7.94
N GLY A 41 -14.95 -7.64 7.08
CA GLY A 41 -15.57 -8.65 6.23
C GLY A 41 -14.61 -9.30 5.24
N ALA A 42 -13.77 -8.50 4.58
CA ALA A 42 -12.72 -8.99 3.68
C ALA A 42 -11.71 -9.87 4.43
N ALA A 43 -11.32 -9.47 5.64
CA ALA A 43 -10.39 -10.23 6.45
C ALA A 43 -10.98 -11.56 6.95
N ILE A 44 -12.23 -11.58 7.41
CA ILE A 44 -12.94 -12.82 7.79
C ILE A 44 -13.02 -13.77 6.60
N TYR A 45 -13.36 -13.25 5.42
CA TYR A 45 -13.42 -14.05 4.19
C TYR A 45 -12.06 -14.65 3.83
N GLN A 46 -10.98 -13.89 3.99
CA GLN A 46 -9.62 -14.37 3.70
C GLN A 46 -9.12 -15.37 4.74
N ALA A 47 -9.49 -15.20 6.01
CA ALA A 47 -9.09 -16.09 7.11
C ALA A 47 -9.64 -17.51 6.99
N ARG A 48 -10.75 -17.72 6.25
CA ARG A 48 -11.38 -19.04 6.10
C ARG A 48 -10.49 -20.13 5.48
N ASN A 49 -9.45 -19.71 4.76
CA ASN A 49 -8.52 -20.60 4.06
C ASN A 49 -7.21 -20.80 4.82
N LEU A 50 -7.06 -20.24 6.02
CA LEU A 50 -5.85 -20.35 6.83
C LEU A 50 -5.92 -21.57 7.74
N ASP A 51 -4.88 -22.42 7.71
CA ASP A 51 -4.68 -23.47 8.71
C ASP A 51 -4.14 -22.85 10.01
N LEU A 52 -5.06 -22.44 10.88
CA LEU A 52 -4.75 -21.75 12.14
C LEU A 52 -3.88 -22.58 13.08
N ALA A 53 -4.05 -23.90 13.09
CA ALA A 53 -3.27 -24.79 13.95
C ALA A 53 -1.79 -24.81 13.53
N LYS A 54 -1.54 -24.89 12.22
CA LYS A 54 -0.18 -24.85 11.66
C LYS A 54 0.48 -23.48 11.86
N ILE A 55 -0.27 -22.39 11.71
CA ILE A 55 0.23 -21.02 11.92
C ILE A 55 0.65 -20.79 13.38
N VAL A 56 -0.19 -21.20 14.34
CA VAL A 56 0.10 -21.02 15.77
C VAL A 56 1.32 -21.84 16.21
N GLY A 57 1.50 -23.04 15.66
CA GLY A 57 2.67 -23.88 15.95
C GLY A 57 4.01 -23.30 15.45
N MET A 58 3.99 -22.45 14.42
CA MET A 58 5.18 -21.79 13.86
C MET A 58 5.41 -20.38 14.39
N MET A 59 4.63 -19.93 15.37
CA MET A 59 4.66 -18.55 15.85
C MET A 59 6.01 -18.21 16.49
N PRO A 60 6.72 -17.17 16.02
CA PRO A 60 8.04 -16.84 16.57
C PRO A 60 7.93 -16.27 17.99
N ALA A 61 8.67 -16.84 18.93
CA ALA A 61 8.75 -16.33 20.30
C ALA A 61 9.78 -15.19 20.48
N SER A 62 10.65 -14.98 19.49
CA SER A 62 11.76 -14.03 19.57
C SER A 62 11.30 -12.57 19.56
N PRO A 63 11.67 -11.74 20.56
CA PRO A 63 11.37 -10.30 20.56
C PRO A 63 11.95 -9.57 19.34
N THR A 64 13.10 -10.03 18.84
CA THR A 64 13.75 -9.46 17.66
C THR A 64 12.89 -9.63 16.40
N PHE A 65 12.21 -10.78 16.26
CA PHE A 65 11.28 -11.00 15.16
C PHE A 65 10.13 -9.98 15.21
N TRP A 66 9.51 -9.81 16.37
CA TRP A 66 8.38 -8.88 16.52
C TRP A 66 8.77 -7.42 16.31
N GLY A 67 9.96 -7.02 16.79
CA GLY A 67 10.50 -5.68 16.53
C GLY A 67 10.73 -5.43 15.03
N LEU A 68 11.39 -6.38 14.35
CA LEU A 68 11.64 -6.27 12.91
C LEU A 68 10.36 -6.34 12.08
N PHE A 69 9.39 -7.15 12.50
CA PHE A 69 8.08 -7.25 11.87
C PHE A 69 7.32 -5.93 11.98
N ALA A 70 7.30 -5.31 13.16
CA ALA A 70 6.67 -4.01 13.38
C ALA A 70 7.34 -2.90 12.53
N ILE A 71 8.67 -2.88 12.45
CA ILE A 71 9.42 -1.96 11.58
C ILE A 71 9.03 -2.18 10.11
N THR A 72 9.00 -3.42 9.66
CA THR A 72 8.66 -3.78 8.27
C THR A 72 7.23 -3.37 7.93
N TYR A 73 6.28 -3.64 8.82
CA TYR A 73 4.87 -3.29 8.66
C TYR A 73 4.65 -1.77 8.60
N LEU A 74 5.30 -1.01 9.49
CA LEU A 74 5.11 0.43 9.59
C LEU A 74 5.99 1.25 8.63
N ALA A 75 7.01 0.65 7.99
CA ALA A 75 7.88 1.33 7.04
C ALA A 75 7.09 1.92 5.86
N GLY A 76 6.06 1.21 5.38
CA GLY A 76 5.08 1.68 4.39
C GLY A 76 4.49 3.05 4.76
N PRO A 77 3.63 3.10 5.79
CA PRO A 77 3.05 4.32 6.32
C PRO A 77 4.07 5.40 6.73
N ALA A 78 5.20 5.00 7.32
CA ALA A 78 6.23 5.94 7.77
C ALA A 78 6.91 6.67 6.60
N GLY A 79 7.20 5.96 5.50
CA GLY A 79 7.74 6.57 4.28
C GLY A 79 6.76 7.57 3.65
N ASP A 80 5.48 7.19 3.54
CA ASP A 80 4.45 8.11 3.04
C ASP A 80 4.29 9.32 3.98
N TRP A 81 4.37 9.11 5.29
CA TRP A 81 4.27 10.21 6.26
C TRP A 81 5.44 11.16 6.14
N PHE A 82 6.66 10.65 5.98
CA PHE A 82 7.83 11.47 5.74
C PHE A 82 7.67 12.30 4.45
N ILE A 83 7.19 11.70 3.37
CA ILE A 83 6.91 12.38 2.09
C ILE A 83 5.90 13.51 2.30
N PHE A 84 4.70 13.23 2.83
CA PHE A 84 3.66 14.23 2.97
C PHE A 84 3.96 15.26 4.06
N ARG A 85 4.78 14.91 5.07
CA ARG A 85 5.32 15.88 6.02
C ARG A 85 6.21 16.90 5.31
N ARG A 86 6.98 16.47 4.31
CA ARG A 86 7.86 17.38 3.56
C ARG A 86 7.13 18.18 2.49
N LEU A 87 6.15 17.59 1.82
CA LEU A 87 5.35 18.24 0.77
C LEU A 87 4.30 19.21 1.35
N TRP A 88 3.62 18.83 2.43
CA TRP A 88 2.47 19.57 2.95
C TRP A 88 2.61 20.03 4.40
N GLY A 89 3.74 19.74 5.06
CA GLY A 89 3.94 20.15 6.46
C GLY A 89 3.03 19.43 7.46
N VAL A 90 2.51 18.23 7.13
CA VAL A 90 1.58 17.52 8.02
C VAL A 90 2.24 17.06 9.32
N GLY A 91 1.48 17.15 10.43
CA GLY A 91 1.89 16.67 11.74
C GLY A 91 1.74 15.15 11.94
N ALA A 92 1.94 14.70 13.17
CA ALA A 92 1.82 13.28 13.54
C ALA A 92 0.40 12.70 13.31
N ASN A 93 -0.63 13.55 13.38
CA ASN A 93 -2.03 13.14 13.17
C ASN A 93 -2.30 12.58 11.76
N ALA A 94 -1.47 12.93 10.77
CA ALA A 94 -1.57 12.38 9.42
C ALA A 94 -1.13 10.90 9.34
N PHE A 95 -0.34 10.42 10.29
CA PHE A 95 0.16 9.05 10.30
C PHE A 95 -1.00 8.04 10.34
N GLY A 96 -2.02 8.26 11.18
CA GLY A 96 -3.19 7.38 11.24
C GLY A 96 -3.96 7.29 9.92
N ALA A 97 -4.08 8.40 9.18
CA ALA A 97 -4.71 8.41 7.87
C ALA A 97 -3.87 7.64 6.83
N LEU A 98 -2.54 7.69 6.94
CA LEU A 98 -1.63 6.96 6.07
C LEU A 98 -1.57 5.46 6.39
N VAL A 99 -1.73 5.07 7.64
CA VAL A 99 -1.92 3.65 8.00
C VAL A 99 -3.24 3.14 7.41
N ARG A 100 -4.33 3.92 7.48
CA ARG A 100 -5.61 3.54 6.82
C ARG A 100 -5.45 3.44 5.30
N LYS A 101 -4.76 4.42 4.66
CA LYS A 101 -4.39 4.36 3.24
C LYS A 101 -3.68 3.03 2.92
N PHE A 102 -2.68 2.68 3.71
CA PHE A 102 -1.92 1.44 3.55
C PHE A 102 -2.81 0.19 3.67
N ILE A 103 -3.64 0.10 4.71
CA ILE A 103 -4.58 -1.01 4.91
C ILE A 103 -5.52 -1.15 3.71
N TYR A 104 -6.02 -0.05 3.15
CA TYR A 104 -6.95 -0.09 2.01
C TYR A 104 -6.27 -0.61 0.75
N ASN A 105 -5.02 -0.22 0.52
CA ASN A 105 -4.24 -0.67 -0.63
C ASN A 105 -3.83 -2.13 -0.52
N GLU A 106 -3.72 -2.68 0.69
CA GLU A 106 -3.38 -4.08 0.91
C GLU A 106 -4.60 -5.01 0.96
N LEU A 107 -5.66 -4.65 1.68
CA LEU A 107 -6.81 -5.54 1.86
C LEU A 107 -7.89 -5.44 0.77
N LEU A 108 -8.03 -4.28 0.13
CA LEU A 108 -9.10 -4.02 -0.84
C LEU A 108 -8.53 -3.96 -2.26
N LEU A 109 -8.29 -2.76 -2.77
CA LEU A 109 -7.71 -2.55 -4.10
C LEU A 109 -6.62 -1.50 -3.98
N SER A 110 -5.50 -1.71 -4.66
CA SER A 110 -4.25 -0.93 -4.60
C SER A 110 -4.34 0.58 -4.90
N TYR A 111 -5.54 1.11 -5.17
CA TYR A 111 -5.79 2.53 -5.45
C TYR A 111 -6.88 3.16 -4.54
N LEU A 112 -7.56 2.36 -3.72
CA LEU A 112 -8.63 2.86 -2.84
C LEU A 112 -8.06 3.69 -1.69
N GLY A 113 -6.84 3.38 -1.25
CA GLY A 113 -6.13 4.16 -0.24
C GLY A 113 -5.87 5.59 -0.70
N GLU A 114 -5.50 5.79 -1.97
CA GLU A 114 -5.26 7.12 -2.55
C GLU A 114 -6.52 7.96 -2.55
N VAL A 115 -7.66 7.38 -2.94
CA VAL A 115 -8.97 8.05 -2.92
C VAL A 115 -9.34 8.46 -1.49
N TYR A 116 -9.17 7.54 -0.54
CA TYR A 116 -9.41 7.84 0.87
C TYR A 116 -8.51 8.96 1.38
N PHE A 117 -7.21 8.87 1.12
CA PHE A 117 -6.22 9.83 1.62
C PHE A 117 -6.44 11.21 1.02
N TYR A 118 -6.80 11.30 -0.26
CA TYR A 118 -7.22 12.55 -0.89
C TYR A 118 -8.43 13.18 -0.16
N GLY A 119 -9.47 12.38 0.11
CA GLY A 119 -10.65 12.85 0.85
C GLY A 119 -10.36 13.22 2.30
N TRP A 120 -9.40 12.55 2.95
CA TRP A 120 -8.92 12.92 4.28
C TRP A 120 -8.14 14.25 4.22
N ALA A 121 -7.22 14.41 3.27
CA ALA A 121 -6.39 15.61 3.12
C ALA A 121 -7.25 16.86 2.89
N ARG A 122 -8.24 16.78 1.98
CA ARG A 122 -9.17 17.89 1.70
C ARG A 122 -9.99 18.33 2.93
N ARG A 123 -10.26 17.42 3.87
CA ARG A 123 -11.04 17.71 5.09
C ARG A 123 -10.19 18.26 6.23
N ASN A 124 -8.92 17.86 6.32
CA ASN A 124 -8.08 18.13 7.49
C ASN A 124 -6.99 19.18 7.24
N LEU A 125 -6.69 19.49 5.97
CA LEU A 125 -5.64 20.43 5.60
C LEU A 125 -6.26 21.62 4.86
N LYS A 126 -5.70 22.81 5.10
CA LYS A 126 -6.08 24.04 4.39
C LYS A 126 -5.20 24.15 3.14
N PHE A 127 -5.78 23.86 1.98
CA PHE A 127 -5.08 24.05 0.70
C PHE A 127 -5.70 25.22 -0.07
N GLU A 128 -4.86 26.05 -0.69
CA GLU A 128 -5.30 27.07 -1.65
C GLU A 128 -5.64 26.46 -3.02
N THR A 129 -4.99 25.33 -3.38
CA THR A 129 -5.22 24.56 -4.60
C THR A 129 -5.55 23.10 -4.28
N THR A 130 -6.06 22.33 -5.25
CA THR A 130 -6.47 20.94 -4.97
C THR A 130 -5.24 20.03 -4.75
N PRO A 131 -5.20 19.19 -3.69
CA PRO A 131 -4.05 18.34 -3.37
C PRO A 131 -3.89 17.13 -4.31
N PHE A 132 -4.74 17.03 -5.34
CA PHE A 132 -4.82 15.89 -6.23
C PHE A 132 -3.51 15.63 -6.99
N GLY A 133 -2.84 16.69 -7.46
CA GLY A 133 -1.59 16.59 -8.20
C GLY A 133 -0.50 15.85 -7.42
N ALA A 134 -0.24 16.28 -6.19
CA ALA A 134 0.76 15.67 -5.32
C ALA A 134 0.41 14.21 -4.94
N VAL A 135 -0.86 13.90 -4.62
CA VAL A 135 -1.27 12.51 -4.34
C VAL A 135 -1.02 11.60 -5.54
N LYS A 136 -1.41 12.07 -6.73
CA LYS A 136 -1.20 11.35 -7.99
C LYS A 136 0.29 11.13 -8.27
N ASP A 137 1.11 12.16 -8.12
CA ASP A 137 2.55 12.09 -8.41
C ASP A 137 3.26 11.13 -7.47
N VAL A 138 2.93 11.16 -6.17
CA VAL A 138 3.45 10.22 -5.17
C VAL A 138 3.04 8.79 -5.50
N ALA A 139 1.78 8.54 -5.86
CA ALA A 139 1.32 7.21 -6.25
C ALA A 139 2.05 6.69 -7.50
N VAL A 140 2.23 7.54 -8.51
CA VAL A 140 2.98 7.19 -9.72
C VAL A 140 4.44 6.88 -9.38
N LEU A 141 5.12 7.71 -8.59
CA LEU A 141 6.51 7.49 -8.21
C LEU A 141 6.69 6.25 -7.33
N SER A 142 5.72 5.91 -6.47
CA SER A 142 5.72 4.64 -5.73
C SER A 142 5.67 3.44 -6.68
N ALA A 143 4.89 3.51 -7.76
CA ALA A 143 4.87 2.47 -8.79
C ALA A 143 6.22 2.40 -9.54
N VAL A 144 6.83 3.55 -9.88
CA VAL A 144 8.14 3.59 -10.56
C VAL A 144 9.20 2.92 -9.69
N ALA A 145 9.32 3.37 -8.44
CA ALA A 145 10.29 2.87 -7.49
C ALA A 145 10.10 1.37 -7.24
N GLY A 146 8.85 0.92 -7.15
CA GLY A 146 8.50 -0.49 -7.04
C GLY A 146 8.99 -1.33 -8.22
N ASN A 147 8.78 -0.88 -9.46
CA ASN A 147 9.28 -1.57 -10.66
C ASN A 147 10.81 -1.59 -10.73
N VAL A 148 11.46 -0.48 -10.37
CA VAL A 148 12.94 -0.42 -10.30
C VAL A 148 13.46 -1.41 -9.28
N ALA A 149 12.88 -1.47 -8.08
CA ALA A 149 13.25 -2.46 -7.07
C ALA A 149 13.02 -3.90 -7.55
N SER A 150 11.89 -4.17 -8.22
CA SER A 150 11.61 -5.49 -8.82
C SER A 150 12.70 -5.90 -9.82
N LEU A 151 13.12 -5.00 -10.71
CA LEU A 151 14.20 -5.25 -11.67
C LEU A 151 15.54 -5.51 -10.99
N LEU A 152 15.88 -4.73 -9.95
CA LEU A 152 17.10 -4.91 -9.18
C LEU A 152 17.13 -6.29 -8.49
N PHE A 153 16.03 -6.68 -7.85
CA PHE A 153 15.93 -7.98 -7.18
C PHE A 153 15.93 -9.14 -8.17
N LEU A 154 15.33 -8.99 -9.35
CA LEU A 154 15.40 -9.99 -10.40
C LEU A 154 16.82 -10.18 -10.94
N ALA A 155 17.53 -9.08 -11.18
CA ALA A 155 18.93 -9.15 -11.60
C ALA A 155 19.79 -9.82 -10.53
N ALA A 156 19.54 -9.51 -9.25
CA ALA A 156 20.24 -10.14 -8.13
C ALA A 156 19.87 -11.63 -7.96
N ALA A 157 18.62 -12.00 -8.19
CA ALA A 157 18.13 -13.38 -8.09
C ALA A 157 18.55 -14.26 -9.28
N PHE A 158 18.95 -13.66 -10.41
CA PHE A 158 19.27 -14.38 -11.64
C PHE A 158 20.25 -15.56 -11.47
N PRO A 159 21.35 -15.45 -10.69
CA PRO A 159 22.26 -16.57 -10.47
C PRO A 159 21.61 -17.77 -9.76
N PHE A 160 20.54 -17.52 -9.00
CA PHE A 160 19.84 -18.51 -8.17
C PHE A 160 18.62 -19.12 -8.86
N VAL A 161 18.26 -18.69 -10.08
CA VAL A 161 17.07 -19.20 -10.80
C VAL A 161 17.10 -20.73 -10.98
N ARG A 162 18.29 -21.34 -10.99
CA ARG A 162 18.48 -22.81 -11.03
C ARG A 162 17.90 -23.54 -9.81
N LEU A 163 17.68 -22.86 -8.68
CA LEU A 163 17.02 -23.44 -7.52
C LEU A 163 15.54 -23.75 -7.78
N LEU A 164 14.92 -23.06 -8.75
CA LEU A 164 13.54 -23.31 -9.10
C LEU A 164 13.42 -24.57 -9.96
N PRO A 165 12.45 -25.46 -9.69
CA PRO A 165 12.16 -26.63 -10.52
C PRO A 165 11.43 -26.23 -11.82
N LEU A 166 11.95 -25.22 -12.53
CA LEU A 166 11.32 -24.57 -13.67
C LEU A 166 12.15 -24.69 -14.96
N HIS A 167 13.13 -25.60 -14.96
CA HIS A 167 14.06 -25.79 -16.08
C HIS A 167 13.34 -26.03 -17.42
N ASP A 168 12.21 -26.75 -17.40
CA ASP A 168 11.42 -27.07 -18.60
C ASP A 168 10.53 -25.89 -19.08
N HIS A 169 10.39 -24.82 -18.29
CA HIS A 169 9.50 -23.70 -18.57
C HIS A 169 10.18 -22.32 -18.50
N ALA A 170 11.51 -22.27 -18.39
CA ALA A 170 12.28 -21.05 -18.19
C ALA A 170 11.99 -19.96 -19.24
N ALA A 171 11.85 -20.34 -20.52
CA ALA A 171 11.52 -19.40 -21.59
C ALA A 171 10.11 -18.80 -21.45
N ALA A 172 9.11 -19.63 -21.11
CA ALA A 172 7.73 -19.19 -20.90
C ALA A 172 7.59 -18.25 -19.69
N ILE A 173 8.35 -18.54 -18.62
CA ILE A 173 8.41 -17.69 -17.42
C ILE A 173 9.11 -16.38 -17.74
N GLY A 174 10.22 -16.41 -18.49
CA GLY A 174 10.94 -15.21 -18.94
C GLY A 174 10.05 -14.29 -19.78
N TRP A 175 9.28 -14.83 -20.72
CA TRP A 175 8.32 -14.06 -21.51
C TRP A 175 7.16 -13.52 -20.68
N SER A 176 6.58 -14.32 -19.78
CA SER A 176 5.52 -13.88 -18.86
C SER A 176 6.01 -12.72 -17.99
N LEU A 177 7.23 -12.83 -17.49
CA LEU A 177 7.87 -11.82 -16.68
C LEU A 177 8.14 -10.54 -17.46
N ALA A 178 8.68 -10.67 -18.68
CA ALA A 178 8.91 -9.56 -19.58
C ALA A 178 7.61 -8.84 -19.96
N VAL A 179 6.50 -9.57 -20.15
CA VAL A 179 5.18 -9.00 -20.41
C VAL A 179 4.65 -8.27 -19.17
N VAL A 180 4.72 -8.85 -17.98
CA VAL A 180 4.25 -8.21 -16.73
C VAL A 180 5.03 -6.92 -16.45
N ILE A 181 6.36 -6.98 -16.51
CA ILE A 181 7.22 -5.81 -16.28
C ILE A 181 7.04 -4.80 -17.42
N GLY A 182 7.03 -5.27 -18.67
CA GLY A 182 6.91 -4.43 -19.86
C GLY A 182 5.59 -3.68 -19.90
N THR A 183 4.46 -4.33 -19.58
CA THR A 183 3.15 -3.67 -19.49
C THR A 183 3.09 -2.67 -18.34
N SER A 184 3.63 -3.04 -17.16
CA SER A 184 3.75 -2.13 -16.01
C SER A 184 4.55 -0.86 -16.35
N LEU A 185 5.69 -1.02 -17.04
CA LEU A 185 6.51 0.10 -17.52
C LEU A 185 5.83 0.87 -18.67
N ALA A 186 5.18 0.21 -19.62
CA ALA A 186 4.52 0.86 -20.76
C ALA A 186 3.39 1.80 -20.32
N VAL A 187 2.53 1.35 -19.41
CA VAL A 187 1.46 2.19 -18.82
C VAL A 187 2.05 3.44 -18.14
N MET A 188 3.25 3.34 -17.59
CA MET A 188 3.94 4.45 -16.95
C MET A 188 4.64 5.38 -17.94
N LEU A 189 5.22 4.85 -19.01
CA LEU A 189 5.81 5.62 -20.10
C LEU A 189 4.77 6.49 -20.82
N LEU A 190 3.52 6.01 -20.90
CA LEU A 190 2.39 6.77 -21.45
C LEU A 190 1.92 7.92 -20.53
N ARG A 191 2.34 7.96 -19.26
CA ARG A 191 1.92 8.99 -18.27
C ARG A 191 2.83 10.23 -18.22
N ARG A 192 3.83 10.34 -19.09
CA ARG A 192 4.94 11.32 -19.03
C ARG A 192 4.58 12.81 -19.03
N SER A 193 3.31 13.21 -19.17
CA SER A 193 2.91 14.61 -19.43
C SER A 193 2.31 15.39 -18.23
N LEU A 194 2.21 14.85 -17.00
CA LEU A 194 1.36 15.48 -15.96
C LEU A 194 1.93 15.55 -14.54
N PHE A 195 3.25 15.51 -14.31
CA PHE A 195 3.76 15.74 -12.95
C PHE A 195 3.56 17.19 -12.52
N SER A 196 3.00 17.37 -11.33
CA SER A 196 2.72 18.66 -10.69
C SER A 196 3.81 19.10 -9.71
N LEU A 197 4.57 18.16 -9.14
CA LEU A 197 5.68 18.43 -8.22
C LEU A 197 6.94 18.89 -8.96
N ASP A 198 7.80 19.64 -8.26
CA ASP A 198 9.07 20.08 -8.81
C ASP A 198 10.09 18.92 -8.91
N ARG A 199 11.19 19.12 -9.64
CA ARG A 199 12.21 18.07 -9.85
C ARG A 199 12.91 17.63 -8.54
N LYS A 200 12.98 18.49 -7.53
CA LYS A 200 13.63 18.18 -6.25
C LYS A 200 12.70 17.31 -5.39
N GLU A 201 11.44 17.65 -5.34
CA GLU A 201 10.36 16.91 -4.70
C GLU A 201 10.18 15.53 -5.35
N LEU A 202 10.13 15.46 -6.68
CA LEU A 202 10.04 14.18 -7.39
C LEU A 202 11.22 13.25 -7.05
N ARG A 203 12.46 13.78 -7.01
CA ARG A 203 13.65 12.98 -6.63
C ARG A 203 13.58 12.52 -5.17
N MET A 204 13.13 13.38 -4.26
CA MET A 204 12.96 13.03 -2.85
C MET A 204 11.92 11.91 -2.69
N VAL A 205 10.74 12.08 -3.28
CA VAL A 205 9.65 11.09 -3.24
C VAL A 205 10.09 9.76 -3.84
N PHE A 206 10.73 9.78 -5.01
CA PHE A 206 11.26 8.58 -5.65
C PHE A 206 12.27 7.86 -4.75
N SER A 207 13.23 8.60 -4.18
CA SER A 207 14.28 8.03 -3.33
C SER A 207 13.71 7.40 -2.06
N VAL A 208 12.73 8.05 -1.43
CA VAL A 208 12.06 7.50 -0.24
C VAL A 208 11.31 6.22 -0.58
N HIS A 209 10.56 6.18 -1.68
CA HIS A 209 9.86 4.96 -2.09
C HIS A 209 10.83 3.84 -2.46
N LEU A 210 11.92 4.14 -3.19
CA LEU A 210 12.91 3.15 -3.58
C LEU A 210 13.60 2.57 -2.34
N LEU A 211 14.13 3.42 -1.47
CA LEU A 211 14.79 2.99 -0.23
C LEU A 211 13.85 2.18 0.64
N ARG A 212 12.61 2.65 0.83
CA ARG A 212 11.59 1.94 1.59
C ARG A 212 11.33 0.56 1.02
N THR A 213 11.10 0.44 -0.29
CA THR A 213 10.84 -0.86 -0.93
C THR A 213 12.02 -1.81 -0.74
N LEU A 214 13.25 -1.35 -1.05
CA LEU A 214 14.45 -2.16 -0.84
C LEU A 214 14.59 -2.61 0.62
N ALA A 215 14.44 -1.69 1.57
CA ALA A 215 14.53 -1.98 3.00
C ALA A 215 13.47 -2.98 3.45
N THR A 216 12.20 -2.78 3.09
CA THR A 216 11.11 -3.71 3.47
C THR A 216 11.29 -5.09 2.87
N THR A 217 11.83 -5.19 1.64
CA THR A 217 12.11 -6.48 1.02
C THR A 217 13.25 -7.20 1.73
N LEU A 218 14.34 -6.49 2.06
CA LEU A 218 15.45 -7.05 2.84
C LEU A 218 15.05 -7.44 4.26
N PHE A 219 14.25 -6.60 4.94
CA PHE A 219 13.72 -6.93 6.26
C PHE A 219 12.78 -8.12 6.23
N SER A 220 12.01 -8.29 5.14
CA SER A 220 11.19 -9.49 4.95
C SER A 220 12.05 -10.73 4.79
N ALA A 221 13.13 -10.68 3.99
CA ALA A 221 14.08 -11.77 3.89
C ALA A 221 14.76 -12.09 5.24
N ALA A 222 15.09 -11.07 6.02
CA ALA A 222 15.62 -11.25 7.38
C ALA A 222 14.58 -11.89 8.32
N LEU A 223 13.30 -11.49 8.25
CA LEU A 223 12.22 -12.14 9.01
C LEU A 223 12.09 -13.61 8.64
N TRP A 224 12.20 -13.95 7.36
CA TRP A 224 12.16 -15.33 6.88
C TRP A 224 13.32 -16.15 7.44
N HIS A 225 14.53 -15.61 7.38
CA HIS A 225 15.73 -16.23 7.93
C HIS A 225 15.67 -16.39 9.47
N LEU A 226 15.03 -15.46 10.19
CA LEU A 226 14.83 -15.60 11.65
C LEU A 226 13.92 -16.78 12.02
N VAL A 227 13.02 -17.20 11.13
CA VAL A 227 12.13 -18.34 11.37
C VAL A 227 12.74 -19.63 10.84
N LEU A 228 13.38 -19.59 9.67
CA LEU A 228 14.06 -20.73 9.05
C LEU A 228 15.54 -20.38 8.78
N PRO A 229 16.42 -20.50 9.79
CA PRO A 229 17.82 -20.10 9.67
C PRO A 229 18.64 -21.03 8.76
N ASP A 230 18.22 -22.29 8.65
CA ASP A 230 18.94 -23.33 7.90
C ASP A 230 18.72 -23.24 6.37
N VAL A 231 17.74 -22.45 5.93
CA VAL A 231 17.45 -22.24 4.50
C VAL A 231 18.47 -21.28 3.87
N GLU A 232 19.01 -21.68 2.73
CA GLU A 232 20.00 -20.90 1.98
C GLU A 232 19.48 -19.51 1.58
N LEU A 233 20.34 -18.49 1.68
CA LEU A 233 19.99 -17.10 1.36
C LEU A 233 19.49 -16.89 -0.08
N GLY A 234 19.87 -17.77 -1.00
CA GLY A 234 19.41 -17.75 -2.40
C GLY A 234 17.89 -17.87 -2.51
N TRP A 235 17.26 -18.68 -1.65
CA TRP A 235 15.80 -18.83 -1.61
C TRP A 235 15.09 -17.54 -1.20
N TRP A 236 15.64 -16.82 -0.22
CA TRP A 236 15.07 -15.53 0.18
C TRP A 236 15.14 -14.49 -0.91
N LEU A 237 16.21 -14.51 -1.72
CA LEU A 237 16.34 -13.59 -2.85
C LEU A 237 15.33 -13.90 -3.96
N ILE A 238 15.12 -15.19 -4.27
CA ILE A 238 14.09 -15.65 -5.22
C ILE A 238 12.69 -15.27 -4.73
N LEU A 239 12.37 -15.58 -3.48
CA LEU A 239 11.07 -15.29 -2.88
C LEU A 239 10.81 -13.77 -2.79
N ALA A 240 11.84 -12.98 -2.48
CA ALA A 240 11.78 -11.53 -2.52
C ALA A 240 11.46 -11.00 -3.93
N ALA A 241 12.12 -11.53 -4.95
CA ALA A 241 11.86 -11.16 -6.34
C ALA A 241 10.42 -11.57 -6.77
N MET A 242 10.00 -12.80 -6.46
CA MET A 242 8.63 -13.27 -6.72
C MET A 242 7.58 -12.39 -6.03
N ARG A 243 7.76 -12.09 -4.74
CA ARG A 243 6.87 -11.20 -3.99
C ARG A 243 6.79 -9.83 -4.64
N LEU A 244 7.94 -9.24 -5.00
CA LEU A 244 7.99 -7.94 -5.65
C LEU A 244 7.27 -7.91 -7.00
N LEU A 245 7.16 -9.03 -7.71
CA LEU A 245 6.39 -9.14 -8.96
C LEU A 245 4.90 -9.25 -8.73
N ILE A 246 4.49 -10.11 -7.81
CA ILE A 246 3.08 -10.29 -7.44
C ILE A 246 2.50 -8.98 -6.93
N PHE A 247 3.30 -8.20 -6.21
CA PHE A 247 2.92 -6.87 -5.71
C PHE A 247 2.79 -5.80 -6.81
N ARG A 248 3.12 -6.10 -8.07
CA ARG A 248 2.85 -5.23 -9.23
C ARG A 248 1.50 -5.49 -9.87
N LEU A 249 0.85 -6.62 -9.55
CA LEU A 249 -0.45 -6.93 -10.12
C LEU A 249 -1.48 -5.90 -9.64
N PRO A 250 -2.08 -5.11 -10.54
CA PRO A 250 -3.14 -4.20 -10.16
C PRO A 250 -4.39 -5.01 -9.78
N PHE A 251 -5.22 -4.44 -8.91
CA PHE A 251 -6.53 -4.99 -8.54
C PHE A 251 -6.54 -6.35 -7.83
N VAL A 252 -5.40 -6.79 -7.31
CA VAL A 252 -5.32 -7.98 -6.45
C VAL A 252 -5.51 -7.58 -4.98
N PRO A 253 -6.57 -8.04 -4.30
CA PRO A 253 -6.70 -7.91 -2.85
C PRO A 253 -5.75 -8.88 -2.14
N ASN A 254 -5.27 -8.49 -0.96
CA ASN A 254 -4.38 -9.28 -0.11
C ASN A 254 -3.24 -9.98 -0.87
N LYS A 255 -2.30 -9.17 -1.32
CA LYS A 255 -1.17 -9.61 -2.13
C LYS A 255 -0.25 -10.58 -1.38
N GLU A 256 -0.18 -10.49 -0.05
CA GLU A 256 0.57 -11.43 0.78
C GLU A 256 -0.03 -12.85 0.74
N LEU A 257 -1.36 -12.97 0.80
CA LEU A 257 -2.02 -14.28 0.70
C LEU A 257 -1.85 -14.90 -0.68
N LEU A 258 -1.98 -14.09 -1.75
CA LEU A 258 -1.70 -14.55 -3.10
C LEU A 258 -0.24 -15.01 -3.24
N PHE A 259 0.70 -14.23 -2.69
CA PHE A 259 2.11 -14.60 -2.67
C PHE A 259 2.34 -15.92 -1.95
N ALA A 260 1.76 -16.13 -0.76
CA ALA A 260 1.87 -17.38 -0.04
C ALA A 260 1.33 -18.56 -0.86
N GLY A 261 0.16 -18.41 -1.49
CA GLY A 261 -0.40 -19.45 -2.36
C GLY A 261 0.48 -19.78 -3.57
N ILE A 262 0.99 -18.76 -4.26
CA ILE A 262 1.89 -18.96 -5.42
C ILE A 262 3.21 -19.58 -4.98
N ALA A 263 3.77 -19.16 -3.84
CA ALA A 263 5.00 -19.74 -3.30
C ALA A 263 4.82 -21.23 -3.01
N VAL A 264 3.71 -21.64 -2.40
CA VAL A 264 3.40 -23.07 -2.16
C VAL A 264 3.36 -23.85 -3.47
N LEU A 265 2.65 -23.33 -4.49
CA LEU A 265 2.54 -23.98 -5.80
C LEU A 265 3.88 -24.06 -6.54
N ALA A 266 4.67 -22.99 -6.47
CA ALA A 266 5.96 -22.90 -7.17
C ALA A 266 7.06 -23.74 -6.50
N LEU A 267 6.99 -23.90 -5.17
CA LEU A 267 7.99 -24.61 -4.39
C LEU A 267 7.69 -26.11 -4.23
N GLY A 268 6.43 -26.53 -4.42
CA GLY A 268 6.02 -27.91 -4.76
C GLY A 268 6.39 -29.05 -3.81
N GLY A 269 7.21 -28.83 -2.78
CA GLY A 269 7.75 -29.88 -1.92
C GLY A 269 8.39 -29.38 -0.62
N ASP A 270 8.72 -28.09 -0.50
CA ASP A 270 9.25 -27.54 0.75
C ASP A 270 8.10 -27.12 1.69
N VAL A 271 7.78 -28.01 2.63
CA VAL A 271 6.69 -27.84 3.61
C VAL A 271 6.98 -26.70 4.58
N GLU A 272 8.26 -26.42 4.87
CA GLU A 272 8.69 -25.42 5.83
C GLU A 272 8.57 -24.02 5.24
N ILE A 273 9.10 -23.79 4.03
CA ILE A 273 8.98 -22.51 3.34
C ILE A 273 7.50 -22.17 3.08
N SER A 274 6.73 -23.17 2.66
CA SER A 274 5.27 -23.05 2.49
C SER A 274 4.56 -22.63 3.78
N GLY A 275 4.91 -23.26 4.91
CA GLY A 275 4.39 -22.91 6.23
C GLY A 275 4.77 -21.49 6.66
N LEU A 276 6.02 -21.09 6.42
CA LEU A 276 6.51 -19.75 6.70
C LEU A 276 5.74 -18.69 5.88
N MET A 277 5.50 -18.91 4.59
CA MET A 277 4.76 -17.96 3.78
C MET A 277 3.31 -17.80 4.26
N ALA A 278 2.66 -18.91 4.67
CA ALA A 278 1.34 -18.87 5.27
C ALA A 278 1.33 -18.12 6.62
N LEU A 279 2.32 -18.33 7.48
CA LEU A 279 2.52 -17.58 8.72
C LEU A 279 2.66 -16.08 8.45
N MET A 280 3.52 -15.69 7.52
CA MET A 280 3.76 -14.27 7.18
C MET A 280 2.49 -13.61 6.62
N ALA A 281 1.74 -14.29 5.75
CA ALA A 281 0.46 -13.81 5.26
C ALA A 281 -0.57 -13.66 6.38
N GLY A 282 -0.63 -14.63 7.30
CA GLY A 282 -1.50 -14.60 8.48
C GLY A 282 -1.18 -13.44 9.42
N LEU A 283 0.09 -13.25 9.77
CA LEU A 283 0.55 -12.14 10.63
C LEU A 283 0.27 -10.77 10.01
N SER A 284 0.51 -10.65 8.69
CA SER A 284 0.19 -9.44 7.95
C SER A 284 -1.33 -9.16 8.00
N LEU A 285 -2.16 -10.15 7.67
CA LEU A 285 -3.63 -10.02 7.73
C LEU A 285 -4.11 -9.64 9.14
N ALA A 286 -3.63 -10.33 10.17
CA ALA A 286 -3.96 -10.03 11.56
C ALA A 286 -3.59 -8.59 11.93
N SER A 287 -2.42 -8.11 11.51
CA SER A 287 -1.97 -6.75 11.77
C SER A 287 -2.88 -5.71 11.11
N HIS A 288 -3.32 -5.94 9.87
CA HIS A 288 -4.29 -5.07 9.20
C HIS A 288 -5.64 -5.04 9.92
N VAL A 289 -6.13 -6.20 10.40
CA VAL A 289 -7.38 -6.30 11.15
C VAL A 289 -7.28 -5.57 12.48
N LEU A 290 -6.22 -5.81 13.25
CA LEU A 290 -6.01 -5.18 14.55
C LEU A 290 -5.89 -3.65 14.42
N ALA A 291 -5.10 -3.18 13.44
CA ALA A 291 -4.97 -1.75 13.17
C ALA A 291 -6.31 -1.14 12.72
N GLY A 292 -7.02 -1.80 11.79
CA GLY A 292 -8.34 -1.37 11.30
C GLY A 292 -9.39 -1.29 12.42
N ALA A 293 -9.47 -2.32 13.26
CA ALA A 293 -10.36 -2.37 14.42
C ALA A 293 -10.02 -1.28 15.44
N GLY A 294 -8.73 -1.07 15.72
CA GLY A 294 -8.26 0.01 16.59
C GLY A 294 -8.70 1.39 16.09
N PHE A 295 -8.61 1.64 14.78
CA PHE A 295 -9.12 2.87 14.19
C PHE A 295 -10.65 3.01 14.26
N ALA A 296 -11.39 1.92 14.02
CA ALA A 296 -12.85 1.93 14.11
C ALA A 296 -13.31 2.25 15.55
N LEU A 297 -12.68 1.64 16.55
CA LEU A 297 -12.93 1.91 17.96
C LEU A 297 -12.60 3.37 18.33
N ALA A 298 -11.46 3.90 17.88
CA ALA A 298 -11.10 5.30 18.11
C ALA A 298 -12.09 6.29 17.48
N ASP A 299 -12.61 5.98 16.28
CA ASP A 299 -13.63 6.80 15.60
C ASP A 299 -14.97 6.76 16.35
N LEU A 300 -15.37 5.61 16.91
CA LEU A 300 -16.58 5.48 17.74
C LEU A 300 -16.46 6.29 19.04
N LEU A 301 -15.33 6.16 19.74
CA LEU A 301 -15.07 6.86 21.00
C LEU A 301 -14.94 8.39 20.83
N SER A 302 -14.48 8.85 19.67
CA SER A 302 -14.40 10.29 19.37
C SER A 302 -15.75 10.90 18.98
N ARG A 303 -16.64 10.12 18.34
CA ARG A 303 -18.03 10.53 18.06
C ARG A 303 -18.86 10.64 19.33
N GLY A 304 -18.74 9.68 20.26
CA GLY A 304 -19.43 9.72 21.56
C GLY A 304 -19.12 11.01 22.32
N ARG A 305 -17.82 11.30 22.51
CA ARG A 305 -17.36 12.53 23.19
C ARG A 305 -17.85 13.83 22.55
N ARG A 306 -18.00 13.87 21.22
CA ARG A 306 -18.44 15.06 20.49
C ARG A 306 -19.95 15.28 20.61
N ASN A 307 -20.73 14.21 20.75
CA ASN A 307 -22.17 14.29 21.01
C ASN A 307 -22.44 14.73 22.45
N ASP A 308 -21.67 14.22 23.43
CA ASP A 308 -21.80 14.61 24.83
C ASP A 308 -21.46 16.10 25.05
N ALA A 309 -20.40 16.59 24.39
CA ALA A 309 -20.01 18.00 24.44
C ALA A 309 -20.95 18.96 23.69
N ALA A 310 -21.81 18.46 22.80
CA ALA A 310 -22.83 19.25 22.11
C ALA A 310 -24.19 19.22 22.83
N ALA A 311 -24.35 18.36 23.84
CA ALA A 311 -25.53 18.24 24.68
C ALA A 311 -25.43 19.03 26.01
N LEU A 312 -24.28 19.66 26.26
CA LEU A 312 -24.00 20.60 27.35
C LEU A 312 -23.96 22.03 26.80
#